data_AF-A0A848E9B6-F1
#
_entry.id   AF-A0A848E9B6-F1
#
_cell.length_a   1.000
_cell.length_b   1.000
_cell.length_c   1.000
_cell.angle_alpha   90.00
_cell.angle_beta   90.00
_cell.angle_gamma   90.00
#
_symmetry.space_group_name_H-M   'P 1'
#
loop_
_entity.id
_entity.type
_entity.pdbx_description
1 polymer ?
#
loop_
_entity_poly.entity_id
_entity_poly.type
_entity_poly.pdbx_seq_one_letter_code
_entity_poly.pdbx_strand_id
1 'polypeptide(L)'
;MRHHAIRCGMLGLSLVTMPALAQGVAGDSPLNGGDRVSAQADAIATQQVEPLLQQAEQAARQGRLPLANELVERAEALALTRSTIVGTETQPVTSGPVARMAEARAAIARRDSSTAAMLIAEAASLARAQGL
;
A
#
# COMPACT_ATOMS: atom_id res chain seq x y z
N MET A 1 69.26 -8.09 10.01
CA MET A 1 68.13 -7.33 10.59
C MET A 1 66.85 -7.92 9.98
N ARG A 2 66.18 -8.86 10.64
CA ARG A 2 65.01 -8.70 11.56
C ARG A 2 63.67 -8.38 10.84
N HIS A 3 62.82 -9.42 10.78
CA HIS A 3 61.36 -9.48 11.04
C HIS A 3 60.29 -8.71 10.21
N HIS A 4 59.22 -9.46 9.94
CA HIS A 4 57.79 -9.10 9.73
C HIS A 4 57.38 -8.59 8.33
N ALA A 5 56.64 -9.33 7.49
CA ALA A 5 55.25 -9.85 7.61
C ALA A 5 54.18 -8.77 7.83
N ILE A 6 53.41 -8.41 6.78
CA ILE A 6 52.03 -7.92 6.90
C ILE A 6 51.19 -8.45 5.72
N ARG A 7 50.23 -9.31 6.08
CA ARG A 7 48.98 -9.61 5.38
C ARG A 7 48.06 -8.39 5.44
N CYS A 8 47.37 -8.07 4.36
CA CYS A 8 46.06 -7.40 4.34
C CYS A 8 45.56 -7.53 2.89
N GLY A 9 44.38 -8.06 2.56
CA GLY A 9 43.23 -8.48 3.33
C GLY A 9 42.10 -8.58 2.29
N MET A 10 41.40 -9.71 2.27
CA MET A 10 40.19 -9.90 1.49
C MET A 10 39.25 -8.70 1.63
N LEU A 11 38.71 -8.20 0.52
CA LEU A 11 37.40 -7.57 0.54
C LEU A 11 36.52 -8.33 -0.43
N GLY A 12 35.86 -9.33 0.15
CA GLY A 12 34.78 -10.07 -0.45
C GLY A 12 33.68 -9.11 -0.87
N LEU A 13 33.25 -9.31 -2.10
CA LEU A 13 32.02 -8.78 -2.65
C LEU A 13 30.86 -9.39 -1.87
N SER A 14 30.40 -8.73 -0.81
CA SER A 14 29.15 -9.11 -0.13
C SER A 14 27.98 -8.80 -1.04
N LEU A 15 27.60 -9.77 -1.87
CA LEU A 15 26.24 -9.92 -2.37
C LEU A 15 25.32 -9.97 -1.15
N VAL A 16 24.54 -8.91 -0.94
CA VAL A 16 23.43 -8.95 -0.01
C VAL A 16 22.39 -9.89 -0.61
N THR A 17 22.28 -11.06 0.00
CA THR A 17 21.27 -12.07 -0.24
C THR A 17 19.89 -11.47 0.03
N MET A 18 19.15 -11.14 -1.03
CA MET A 18 17.69 -10.95 -0.91
C MET A 18 17.07 -12.34 -0.69
N PRO A 19 16.28 -12.55 0.38
CA PRO A 19 15.53 -13.78 0.52
C PRO A 19 14.46 -13.82 -0.57
N ALA A 20 14.70 -14.69 -1.55
CA ALA A 20 13.67 -15.19 -2.43
C ALA A 20 12.57 -15.82 -1.57
N LEU A 21 11.41 -15.17 -1.52
CA LEU A 21 10.16 -15.84 -1.18
C LEU A 21 9.75 -16.68 -2.39
N ALA A 22 10.50 -17.74 -2.63
CA ALA A 22 10.17 -18.81 -3.55
C ALA A 22 9.99 -20.07 -2.73
N GLN A 23 8.76 -20.38 -2.33
CA GLN A 23 8.36 -21.75 -2.01
C GLN A 23 6.84 -21.91 -1.96
N GLY A 24 6.36 -22.77 -2.87
CA GLY A 24 4.99 -23.30 -2.97
C GLY A 24 4.21 -22.65 -4.10
N VAL A 25 3.80 -23.31 -5.18
CA VAL A 25 3.68 -24.74 -5.50
C VAL A 25 3.74 -24.85 -7.03
N ALA A 26 4.66 -25.68 -7.53
CA ALA A 26 4.49 -26.27 -8.85
C ALA A 26 3.39 -27.33 -8.72
N GLY A 27 2.25 -27.10 -9.35
CA GLY A 27 1.13 -28.03 -9.33
C GLY A 27 -0.15 -27.35 -9.82
N ASP A 28 -0.57 -27.78 -11.00
CA ASP A 28 -1.87 -27.53 -11.64
C ASP A 28 -2.07 -26.20 -12.36
N SER A 29 -1.97 -26.29 -13.69
CA SER A 29 -2.49 -25.35 -14.66
C SER A 29 -3.95 -25.01 -14.37
N PRO A 30 -4.34 -23.73 -14.28
CA PRO A 30 -5.71 -23.38 -14.62
C PRO A 30 -5.84 -23.45 -16.14
N LEU A 31 -6.36 -24.58 -16.61
CA LEU A 31 -7.13 -24.65 -17.84
C LEU A 31 -8.35 -23.74 -17.69
N ASN A 32 -8.17 -22.43 -17.78
CA ASN A 32 -9.24 -21.51 -18.09
C ASN A 32 -8.63 -20.27 -18.70
N GLY A 33 -8.99 -19.95 -19.94
CA GLY A 33 -8.56 -18.76 -20.67
C GLY A 33 -9.12 -17.47 -20.07
N GLY A 34 -8.88 -17.23 -18.78
CA GLY A 34 -9.09 -15.97 -18.11
C GLY A 34 -7.85 -15.12 -18.34
N ASP A 35 -8.00 -14.12 -19.20
CA ASP A 35 -6.99 -13.13 -19.52
C ASP A 35 -6.28 -12.63 -18.24
N ARG A 36 -4.99 -12.32 -18.30
CA ARG A 36 -4.27 -11.76 -17.12
C ARG A 36 -4.96 -10.49 -16.61
N VAL A 37 -5.65 -9.79 -17.52
CA VAL A 37 -6.53 -8.66 -17.26
C VAL A 37 -7.70 -9.05 -16.35
N SER A 38 -8.37 -10.19 -16.59
CA SER A 38 -9.46 -10.68 -15.74
C SER A 38 -8.96 -11.07 -14.36
N ALA A 39 -7.83 -11.76 -14.25
CA ALA A 39 -7.24 -12.10 -12.95
C ALA A 39 -6.78 -10.85 -12.18
N GLN A 40 -6.29 -9.83 -12.88
CA GLN A 40 -5.92 -8.55 -12.27
C GLN A 40 -7.15 -7.73 -11.86
N ALA A 41 -8.23 -7.76 -12.65
CA ALA A 41 -9.52 -7.17 -12.30
C ALA A 41 -10.13 -7.88 -11.07
N ASP A 42 -10.03 -9.21 -10.98
CA ASP A 42 -10.46 -9.98 -9.81
C ASP A 42 -9.61 -9.68 -8.58
N ALA A 43 -8.29 -9.51 -8.73
CA ALA A 43 -7.40 -9.12 -7.63
C ALA A 43 -7.70 -7.70 -7.12
N ILE A 44 -8.04 -6.77 -8.02
CA ILE A 44 -8.56 -5.44 -7.68
C ILE A 44 -9.93 -5.57 -6.99
N ALA A 45 -10.80 -6.47 -7.47
CA ALA A 45 -12.11 -6.74 -6.87
C ALA A 45 -12.02 -7.39 -5.48
N THR A 46 -10.90 -8.06 -5.15
CA THR A 46 -10.68 -8.63 -3.82
C THR A 46 -10.13 -7.62 -2.81
N GLN A 47 -9.56 -6.50 -3.27
CA GLN A 47 -9.04 -5.45 -2.39
C GLN A 47 -10.18 -4.51 -1.97
N GLN A 48 -10.50 -4.54 -0.68
CA GLN A 48 -11.52 -3.66 -0.09
C GLN A 48 -10.87 -2.39 0.47
N VAL A 49 -11.62 -1.29 0.47
CA VAL A 49 -11.13 0.03 0.92
C VAL A 49 -10.83 0.01 2.41
N GLU A 50 -11.73 -0.54 3.23
CA GLU A 50 -11.56 -0.60 4.69
C GLU A 50 -10.25 -1.27 5.16
N PRO A 51 -9.90 -2.51 4.77
CA PRO A 51 -8.69 -3.17 5.26
C PRO A 51 -7.40 -2.48 4.82
N LEU A 52 -7.38 -1.75 3.69
CA LEU A 52 -6.23 -0.94 3.29
C LEU A 52 -6.05 0.26 4.22
N LEU A 53 -7.15 0.92 4.60
CA LEU A 53 -7.11 2.04 5.53
C LEU A 53 -6.69 1.59 6.94
N GLN A 54 -7.14 0.42 7.41
CA GLN A 54 -6.67 -0.13 8.68
C GLN A 54 -5.15 -0.39 8.68
N GLN A 55 -4.60 -0.90 7.57
CA GLN A 55 -3.15 -1.07 7.42
C GLN A 55 -2.42 0.28 7.36
N ALA A 56 -3.00 1.27 6.67
CA ALA A 56 -2.44 2.61 6.59
C ALA A 56 -2.40 3.31 7.96
N GLU A 57 -3.44 3.12 8.78
CA GLU A 57 -3.51 3.65 10.14
C GLU A 57 -2.39 3.07 11.01
N GLN A 58 -2.19 1.75 10.96
CA GLN A 58 -1.10 1.08 11.66
C GLN A 58 0.26 1.60 11.21
N ALA A 59 0.47 1.77 9.90
CA ALA A 59 1.70 2.34 9.37
C ALA A 59 1.92 3.78 9.84
N ALA A 60 0.88 4.62 9.85
CA ALA A 60 0.95 6.00 10.33
C ALA A 60 1.29 6.07 11.83
N ARG A 61 0.66 5.23 12.67
CA ARG A 61 0.97 5.11 14.11
C ARG A 61 2.40 4.66 14.38
N GLN A 62 2.95 3.82 13.52
CA GLN A 62 4.35 3.37 13.57
C GLN A 62 5.33 4.41 13.00
N GLY A 63 4.86 5.58 12.54
CA GLY A 63 5.69 6.61 11.90
C GLY A 63 6.17 6.24 10.50
N ARG A 64 5.66 5.15 9.90
CA ARG A 64 5.98 4.67 8.55
C ARG A 64 5.17 5.44 7.51
N LEU A 65 5.34 6.76 7.48
CA LEU A 65 4.55 7.68 6.67
C LEU A 65 4.57 7.40 5.16
N PRO A 66 5.69 7.00 4.53
CA PRO A 66 5.68 6.65 3.11
C PRO A 66 4.78 5.44 2.81
N LEU A 67 4.78 4.43 3.68
CA LEU A 67 3.90 3.27 3.54
C LEU A 67 2.44 3.64 3.78
N ALA A 68 2.17 4.47 4.80
CA ALA A 68 0.83 4.97 5.05
C ALA A 68 0.26 5.72 3.84
N ASN A 69 1.08 6.56 3.18
CA ASN A 69 0.67 7.31 1.98
C ASN A 69 0.25 6.38 0.85
N GLU A 70 1.09 5.37 0.58
CA GLU A 70 0.91 4.42 -0.50
C GLU A 70 -0.39 3.60 -0.32
N LEU A 71 -0.65 3.15 0.90
CA LEU A 71 -1.89 2.44 1.24
C LEU A 71 -3.13 3.34 1.12
N VAL A 72 -3.03 4.61 1.49
CA VAL A 72 -4.12 5.59 1.33
C VAL A 72 -4.39 5.88 -0.15
N GLU A 73 -3.36 6.04 -0.98
CA GLU A 73 -3.52 6.25 -2.43
C GLU A 73 -4.18 5.05 -3.11
N ARG A 74 -3.80 3.82 -2.73
CA ARG A 74 -4.48 2.61 -3.22
C ARG A 74 -5.95 2.56 -2.81
N ALA A 75 -6.24 2.86 -1.54
CA ALA A 75 -7.59 2.88 -1.02
C ALA A 75 -8.45 3.93 -1.75
N GLU A 76 -7.89 5.11 -2.04
CA GLU A 76 -8.57 6.16 -2.80
C GLU A 76 -8.83 5.74 -4.24
N ALA A 77 -7.84 5.15 -4.93
CA ALA A 77 -8.02 4.67 -6.29
C ALA A 77 -9.15 3.63 -6.39
N LEU A 78 -9.22 2.70 -5.43
CA LEU A 78 -10.30 1.71 -5.34
C LEU A 78 -11.66 2.35 -5.03
N ALA A 79 -11.70 3.28 -4.06
CA ALA A 79 -12.92 3.99 -3.69
C ALA A 79 -13.46 4.80 -4.87
N LEU A 80 -12.61 5.52 -5.61
CA LEU A 80 -12.98 6.27 -6.79
C LEU A 80 -13.45 5.35 -7.92
N THR A 81 -12.74 4.24 -8.18
CA THR A 81 -13.13 3.25 -9.20
C THR A 81 -14.52 2.70 -8.91
N ARG A 82 -14.83 2.38 -7.65
CA ARG A 82 -16.14 1.88 -7.22
C ARG A 82 -17.21 2.97 -7.17
N SER A 83 -16.81 4.21 -6.94
CA SER A 83 -17.66 5.39 -6.90
C SER A 83 -17.88 6.03 -8.27
N THR A 84 -17.36 5.45 -9.36
CA THR A 84 -17.67 5.84 -10.75
C THR A 84 -19.13 5.52 -11.07
N ILE A 85 -20.03 6.23 -10.40
CA ILE A 85 -21.44 6.35 -10.70
C ILE A 85 -21.51 7.32 -11.86
N VAL A 86 -22.02 6.86 -12.99
CA VAL A 86 -22.20 7.65 -14.22
C VAL A 86 -22.81 9.02 -13.90
N GLY A 87 -22.09 10.11 -14.20
CA GLY A 87 -22.60 11.48 -14.12
C GLY A 87 -22.00 12.43 -13.08
N THR A 88 -21.07 11.99 -12.22
CA THR A 88 -20.40 12.86 -11.21
C THR A 88 -18.90 13.04 -11.43
N GLU A 89 -18.38 12.60 -12.58
CA GLU A 89 -16.94 12.54 -12.93
C GLU A 89 -16.20 13.88 -12.82
N THR A 90 -16.92 15.00 -12.89
CA THR A 90 -16.33 16.35 -12.87
C THR A 90 -16.52 17.08 -11.53
N GLN A 91 -17.20 16.49 -10.55
CA GLN A 91 -17.41 17.15 -9.26
C GLN A 91 -16.28 16.78 -8.29
N PRO A 92 -15.60 17.77 -7.67
CA PRO A 92 -14.62 17.48 -6.65
C PRO A 92 -15.30 16.76 -5.48
N VAL A 93 -14.70 15.67 -5.00
CA VAL A 93 -15.20 14.95 -3.84
C VAL A 93 -14.89 15.76 -2.58
N THR A 94 -15.87 16.51 -2.10
CA THR A 94 -15.74 17.42 -0.94
C THR A 94 -16.13 16.79 0.39
N SER A 95 -16.67 15.57 0.38
CA SER A 95 -17.10 14.86 1.58
C SER A 95 -16.94 13.34 1.44
N GLY A 96 -17.06 12.61 2.55
CA GLY A 96 -16.96 11.15 2.56
C GLY A 96 -15.52 10.61 2.67
N PRO A 97 -15.32 9.29 2.47
CA PRO A 97 -14.07 8.62 2.77
C PRO A 97 -12.91 9.13 1.91
N VAL A 98 -13.15 9.44 0.64
CA VAL A 98 -12.13 9.98 -0.28
C VAL A 98 -11.64 11.36 0.16
N ALA A 99 -12.53 12.25 0.62
CA ALA A 99 -12.13 13.55 1.15
C ALA A 99 -11.22 13.40 2.38
N ARG A 100 -11.54 12.47 3.28
CA ARG A 100 -10.71 12.16 4.46
C ARG A 100 -9.37 11.53 4.10
N MET A 101 -9.31 10.70 3.06
CA MET A 101 -8.04 10.19 2.51
C MET A 101 -7.15 11.33 1.99
N ALA A 102 -7.73 12.29 1.27
CA ALA A 102 -6.99 13.45 0.78
C ALA A 102 -6.43 14.32 1.93
N GLU A 103 -7.25 14.58 2.96
CA GLU A 103 -6.81 15.26 4.18
C GLU A 103 -5.68 14.50 4.90
N ALA A 104 -5.79 13.16 4.98
CA ALA A 104 -4.76 12.30 5.56
C ALA A 104 -3.43 12.42 4.79
N ARG A 105 -3.45 12.42 3.46
CA ARG A 105 -2.24 12.64 2.65
C ARG A 105 -1.62 14.01 2.90
N ALA A 106 -2.43 15.05 3.06
CA ALA A 106 -1.93 16.37 3.43
C ALA A 106 -1.24 16.35 4.81
N ALA A 107 -1.79 15.62 5.79
CA ALA A 107 -1.15 15.44 7.09
C ALA A 107 0.17 14.65 7.02
N ILE A 108 0.19 13.57 6.22
CA ILE A 108 1.39 12.78 5.92
C ILE A 108 2.49 13.65 5.31
N ALA A 109 2.15 14.50 4.33
CA ALA A 109 3.09 15.41 3.69
C ALA A 109 3.71 16.40 4.69
N ARG A 110 2.95 16.82 5.70
CA ARG A 110 3.43 17.64 6.83
C ARG A 110 4.17 16.86 7.92
N ARG A 111 4.33 15.54 7.75
CA ARG A 111 4.89 14.59 8.73
C ARG A 111 4.10 14.51 10.05
N ASP A 112 2.82 14.85 10.00
CA ASP A 112 1.93 14.80 11.17
C ASP A 112 1.29 13.41 11.27
N SER A 113 1.99 12.50 11.94
CA SER A 113 1.55 11.10 12.09
C SER A 113 0.27 10.94 12.91
N SER A 114 0.06 11.81 13.90
CA SER A 114 -1.11 11.79 14.77
C SER A 114 -2.37 12.17 13.99
N THR A 115 -2.33 13.32 13.31
CA THR A 115 -3.44 13.78 12.48
C THR A 115 -3.66 12.85 11.29
N ALA A 116 -2.60 12.32 10.67
CA ALA A 116 -2.73 11.31 9.61
C ALA A 116 -3.47 10.06 10.10
N ALA A 117 -3.06 9.47 11.22
CA ALA A 117 -3.70 8.26 11.75
C ALA A 117 -5.18 8.49 12.09
N MET A 118 -5.51 9.64 12.68
CA MET A 118 -6.89 10.01 12.99
C MET A 118 -7.76 10.11 11.72
N LEU A 119 -7.27 10.83 10.70
CA LEU A 119 -7.99 11.01 9.43
C LEU A 119 -8.15 9.69 8.66
N ILE A 120 -7.15 8.82 8.70
CA ILE A 120 -7.24 7.47 8.11
C ILE A 120 -8.30 6.62 8.82
N ALA A 121 -8.34 6.65 10.15
CA ALA A 121 -9.36 5.93 10.92
C ALA A 121 -10.77 6.46 10.63
N GLU A 122 -10.93 7.78 10.49
CA GLU A 122 -12.20 8.39 10.09
C GLU A 122 -12.61 7.96 8.67
N ALA A 123 -11.67 7.97 7.72
CA ALA A 123 -11.91 7.46 6.36
C ALA A 123 -12.36 6.00 6.38
N ALA A 124 -11.76 5.15 7.23
CA ALA A 124 -12.11 3.73 7.34
C ALA A 124 -13.53 3.54 7.88
N SER A 125 -13.91 4.32 8.90
CA SER A 125 -15.27 4.32 9.45
C SER A 125 -16.31 4.72 8.39
N LEU A 126 -16.02 5.78 7.62
CA LEU A 126 -16.90 6.24 6.55
C LEU A 126 -17.00 5.23 5.39
N ALA A 127 -15.88 4.61 5.00
CA ALA A 127 -15.86 3.57 3.97
C ALA A 127 -16.71 2.37 4.37
N ARG A 128 -16.58 1.90 5.62
CA ARG A 128 -17.43 0.84 6.18
C ARG A 128 -18.91 1.21 6.13
N ALA A 129 -19.25 2.42 6.56
CA ALA A 129 -20.64 2.89 6.56
C ALA A 129 -21.25 2.94 5.15
N GLN A 130 -20.43 3.09 4.11
CA GLN A 130 -20.83 3.13 2.70
C GLN A 130 -20.71 1.76 1.99
N GLY A 131 -20.26 0.72 2.69
CA GLY A 131 -20.07 -0.62 2.13
C GLY A 131 -18.93 -0.72 1.11
N LEU A 132 -17.93 0.17 1.21
CA LEU A 132 -16.76 0.26 0.33
C LEU A 132 -15.61 -0.68 0.72
#